data_AF-A0A2P5K5G3-F1
#
_entry.id   AF-A0A2P5K5G3-F1
#
_cell.length_a   1.000
_cell.length_b   1.000
_cell.length_c   1.000
_cell.angle_alpha   90.00
_cell.angle_beta   90.00
_cell.angle_gamma   90.00
#
_symmetry.space_group_name_H-M   'P 1'
#
loop_
_entity.id
_entity.type
_entity.pdbx_description
1 polymer ?
#
loop_
_entity_poly.entity_id
_entity_poly.type
_entity_poly.pdbx_seq_one_letter_code
_entity_poly.pdbx_strand_id
1 'polypeptide(L)'
;MKFNRLVYLASVVAVLMAISIAFADIPPPPVDQNVGLPDTAFGEFTEPECRECHSSGLVDRHHLLIDEGYTCTQCHNVNDQGLEFTRDCVVCHESSPHHVTQAAIDRICTECHGSIIDDYNDGHEIPTYEPSLVTPDTSFTYQSGTLKIGGCEACHEAGGENIHTNAATHHGTGVSCDLCHSGEAGALDIRKCEDCHGVRSLHIIQYDYNNTEGLDGYGHIGSDWDCWGCHGWYDMSPGAQAQNTVMSALSITSMGDSPGGDLIVPTASEITNPVEVGKTATITGIDFTSAQGDESPVVTVLAGDVEITPTTISDNEITFEVTSSTGNLDIYVKKNLGDDSVLSNKLVLSVIEPSQDAVILIRN
;
A
#
# COMPACT_ATOMS: atom_id res chain seq x y z
N MET A 1 10.85 21.54 -58.62
CA MET A 1 11.31 20.72 -57.46
C MET A 1 11.21 21.42 -56.10
N LYS A 2 11.24 22.77 -55.99
CA LYS A 2 11.14 23.45 -54.67
C LYS A 2 9.73 23.42 -54.04
N PHE A 3 8.67 23.41 -54.84
CA PHE A 3 7.29 23.44 -54.36
C PHE A 3 6.90 22.19 -53.54
N ASN A 4 7.35 21.01 -53.97
CA ASN A 4 7.02 19.74 -53.29
C ASN A 4 7.67 19.61 -51.90
N ARG A 5 8.80 20.30 -51.64
CA ARG A 5 9.46 20.26 -50.34
C ARG A 5 8.70 21.07 -49.28
N LEU A 6 8.10 22.18 -49.68
CA LEU A 6 7.35 23.04 -48.75
C LEU A 6 6.02 22.39 -48.35
N VAL A 7 5.33 21.76 -49.30
CA VAL A 7 4.10 21.00 -49.03
C VAL A 7 4.39 19.81 -48.12
N TYR A 8 5.49 19.09 -48.36
CA TYR A 8 5.87 17.95 -47.50
C TYR A 8 6.20 18.40 -46.07
N LEU A 9 6.96 19.49 -45.90
CA LEU A 9 7.29 20.02 -44.58
C LEU A 9 6.03 20.50 -43.82
N ALA A 10 5.13 21.22 -44.50
CA ALA A 10 3.87 21.67 -43.91
C ALA A 10 2.97 20.50 -43.50
N SER A 11 2.96 19.41 -44.27
CA SER A 11 2.20 18.20 -43.96
C SER A 11 2.76 17.50 -42.71
N VAL A 12 4.08 17.36 -42.60
CA VAL A 12 4.73 16.76 -41.43
C VAL A 12 4.47 17.59 -40.18
N VAL A 13 4.59 18.92 -40.25
CA VAL A 13 4.30 19.80 -39.11
C VAL A 13 2.83 19.73 -38.71
N ALA A 14 1.89 19.68 -39.66
CA ALA A 14 0.47 19.54 -39.36
C ALA A 14 0.15 18.20 -38.68
N VAL A 15 0.77 17.10 -39.11
CA VAL A 15 0.61 15.78 -38.46
C VAL A 15 1.20 15.79 -37.06
N LEU A 16 2.39 16.35 -36.85
CA LEU A 16 2.99 16.45 -35.53
C LEU A 16 2.16 17.34 -34.58
N MET A 17 1.59 18.43 -35.07
CA MET A 17 0.68 19.28 -34.27
C MET A 17 -0.62 18.54 -33.92
N ALA A 18 -1.20 17.77 -34.85
CA ALA A 18 -2.40 16.97 -34.57
C ALA A 18 -2.13 15.87 -33.54
N ILE A 19 -0.96 15.24 -33.59
CA ILE A 19 -0.52 14.25 -32.60
C ILE A 19 -0.34 14.93 -31.23
N SER A 20 0.30 16.10 -31.14
CA SER A 20 0.48 16.81 -29.87
C SER A 20 -0.83 17.26 -29.22
N ILE A 21 -1.85 17.59 -30.00
CA ILE A 21 -3.18 17.94 -29.46
C ILE A 21 -3.91 16.69 -28.97
N ALA A 22 -3.72 15.54 -29.62
CA ALA A 22 -4.36 14.28 -29.21
C ALA A 22 -3.81 13.72 -27.88
N PHE A 23 -2.54 14.01 -27.54
CA PHE A 23 -1.93 13.60 -26.26
C PHE A 23 -2.16 14.61 -25.11
N ALA A 24 -2.66 15.82 -25.39
CA ALA A 24 -2.88 16.86 -24.39
C ALA A 24 -4.22 16.75 -23.64
N ASP A 25 -5.10 15.84 -24.05
CA ASP A 25 -6.47 15.69 -23.55
C ASP A 25 -6.70 14.37 -22.80
N ILE A 26 -5.61 13.73 -22.34
CA ILE A 26 -5.69 12.56 -21.45
C ILE A 26 -5.53 13.10 -20.02
N PRO A 27 -6.63 13.28 -19.27
CA PRO A 27 -6.53 13.64 -17.85
C PRO A 27 -5.77 12.55 -17.08
N PRO A 28 -5.07 12.89 -15.98
CA PRO A 28 -4.46 11.89 -15.13
C PRO A 28 -5.54 10.89 -14.66
N PRO A 29 -5.20 9.60 -14.57
CA PRO A 29 -6.14 8.53 -14.29
C PRO A 29 -6.65 8.63 -12.84
N PRO A 30 -7.82 8.07 -12.54
CA PRO A 30 -8.26 7.85 -11.17
C PRO A 30 -7.22 7.02 -10.40
N VAL A 31 -6.84 7.42 -9.18
CA VAL A 31 -6.03 6.58 -8.29
C VAL A 31 -6.84 5.34 -7.92
N ASP A 32 -6.23 4.16 -8.03
CA ASP A 32 -6.88 2.90 -7.70
C ASP A 32 -7.15 2.77 -6.20
N GLN A 33 -8.41 2.77 -5.83
CA GLN A 33 -8.84 2.53 -4.45
C GLN A 33 -8.84 1.02 -4.10
N ASN A 34 -8.48 0.13 -5.05
CA ASN A 34 -8.53 -1.34 -4.89
C ASN A 34 -7.28 -1.95 -4.25
N VAL A 35 -6.33 -1.15 -3.78
CA VAL A 35 -5.21 -1.68 -3.00
C VAL A 35 -5.62 -1.65 -1.54
N GLY A 36 -5.92 -2.85 -1.02
CA GLY A 36 -6.77 -3.10 0.15
C GLY A 36 -8.06 -3.84 -0.26
N LEU A 37 -8.70 -4.63 0.61
CA LEU A 37 -10.00 -5.25 0.29
C LEU A 37 -11.00 -4.12 -0.07
N PRO A 38 -11.38 -3.99 -1.36
CA PRO A 38 -12.22 -2.88 -1.79
C PRO A 38 -13.62 -2.98 -1.21
N ASP A 39 -14.29 -1.84 -1.14
CA ASP A 39 -15.74 -1.77 -1.14
C ASP A 39 -16.27 -2.25 -2.52
N THR A 40 -16.17 -3.55 -2.80
CA THR A 40 -16.52 -4.12 -4.11
C THR A 40 -17.68 -5.09 -4.01
N ALA A 41 -18.37 -5.34 -5.13
CA ALA A 41 -19.42 -6.33 -5.20
C ALA A 41 -18.90 -7.63 -5.83
N PHE A 42 -18.96 -8.74 -5.11
CA PHE A 42 -18.65 -10.05 -5.65
C PHE A 42 -19.92 -10.68 -6.24
N GLY A 43 -20.12 -10.49 -7.54
CA GLY A 43 -21.37 -10.82 -8.23
C GLY A 43 -21.71 -12.31 -8.37
N GLU A 44 -20.72 -13.19 -8.24
CA GLU A 44 -20.89 -14.62 -8.51
C GLU A 44 -20.72 -15.50 -7.27
N PHE A 45 -20.39 -14.93 -6.11
CA PHE A 45 -20.09 -15.69 -4.90
C PHE A 45 -21.20 -15.57 -3.85
N THR A 46 -21.56 -16.71 -3.27
CA THR A 46 -22.44 -16.83 -2.12
C THR A 46 -21.63 -16.87 -0.82
N GLU A 47 -22.25 -16.52 0.32
CA GLU A 47 -21.58 -16.59 1.64
C GLU A 47 -20.91 -17.96 1.90
N PRO A 48 -21.51 -19.12 1.60
CA PRO A 48 -20.85 -20.41 1.74
C PRO A 48 -19.56 -20.54 0.91
N GLU A 49 -19.55 -20.05 -0.33
CA GLU A 49 -18.37 -20.10 -1.23
C GLU A 49 -17.25 -19.19 -0.74
N CYS A 50 -17.58 -18.07 -0.08
CA CYS A 50 -16.59 -17.23 0.59
C CYS A 50 -15.92 -17.99 1.75
N ARG A 51 -16.71 -18.73 2.56
CA ARG A 51 -16.19 -19.51 3.70
C ARG A 51 -15.31 -20.70 3.30
N GLU A 52 -15.41 -21.18 2.07
CA GLU A 52 -14.55 -22.28 1.58
C GLU A 52 -13.08 -21.85 1.48
N CYS A 53 -12.81 -20.58 1.16
CA CYS A 53 -11.44 -20.04 1.06
C CYS A 53 -11.06 -19.19 2.29
N HIS A 54 -12.03 -18.62 2.99
CA HIS A 54 -11.83 -17.71 4.12
C HIS A 54 -12.19 -18.34 5.47
N SER A 55 -11.67 -19.54 5.75
CA SER A 55 -11.90 -20.26 7.02
C SER A 55 -10.93 -19.88 8.15
N SER A 56 -9.85 -19.18 7.81
CA SER A 56 -8.85 -18.60 8.71
C SER A 56 -8.17 -17.41 8.00
N GLY A 57 -7.67 -16.44 8.77
CA GLY A 57 -6.99 -15.27 8.19
C GLY A 57 -7.89 -14.16 7.61
N LEU A 58 -9.19 -14.15 7.94
CA LEU A 58 -10.01 -12.96 7.73
C LEU A 58 -9.57 -11.87 8.71
N VAL A 59 -8.60 -11.06 8.31
CA VAL A 59 -8.21 -9.88 9.09
C VAL A 59 -9.35 -8.87 9.00
N ASP A 60 -10.28 -8.96 9.94
CA ASP A 60 -10.79 -7.79 10.61
C ASP A 60 -11.45 -8.17 11.94
N ARG A 61 -11.26 -7.33 12.95
CA ARG A 61 -11.91 -7.42 14.26
C ARG A 61 -13.45 -7.53 14.15
N HIS A 62 -14.02 -7.05 13.04
CA HIS A 62 -15.44 -7.14 12.74
C HIS A 62 -15.90 -8.53 12.26
N HIS A 63 -15.05 -9.31 11.59
CA HIS A 63 -15.41 -10.69 11.23
C HIS A 63 -15.50 -11.61 12.46
N LEU A 64 -14.83 -11.26 13.56
CA LEU A 64 -14.99 -11.94 14.85
C LEU A 64 -16.38 -11.70 15.48
N LEU A 65 -17.13 -10.69 15.04
CA LEU A 65 -18.51 -10.47 15.49
C LEU A 65 -19.45 -11.58 15.02
N ILE A 66 -19.05 -12.40 14.04
CA ILE A 66 -19.81 -13.60 13.64
C ILE A 66 -19.96 -14.55 14.84
N ASP A 67 -18.91 -14.72 15.64
CA ASP A 67 -18.94 -15.55 16.84
C ASP A 67 -19.80 -14.92 17.96
N GLU A 68 -20.06 -13.60 17.87
CA GLU A 68 -20.98 -12.86 18.74
C GLU A 68 -22.43 -12.86 18.21
N GLY A 69 -22.70 -13.56 17.11
CA GLY A 69 -24.03 -13.76 16.55
C GLY A 69 -24.42 -12.81 15.41
N TYR A 70 -23.47 -12.05 14.86
CA TYR A 70 -23.70 -11.26 13.64
C TYR A 70 -23.64 -12.15 12.40
N THR A 71 -24.45 -11.85 11.39
CA THR A 71 -24.43 -12.51 10.08
C THR A 71 -23.64 -11.69 9.07
N CYS A 72 -23.11 -12.35 8.04
CA CYS A 72 -22.35 -11.68 6.98
C CYS A 72 -23.16 -10.56 6.32
N THR A 73 -24.46 -10.79 6.13
CA THR A 73 -25.38 -9.81 5.54
C THR A 73 -25.66 -8.56 6.39
N GLN A 74 -25.26 -8.54 7.66
CA GLN A 74 -25.34 -7.35 8.50
C GLN A 74 -24.16 -6.39 8.25
N CYS A 75 -23.08 -6.88 7.65
CA CYS A 75 -21.89 -6.10 7.31
C CYS A 75 -21.70 -5.96 5.79
N HIS A 76 -22.18 -6.93 5.01
CA HIS A 76 -22.10 -6.95 3.56
C HIS A 76 -23.50 -6.89 2.96
N ASN A 77 -23.75 -5.88 2.14
CA ASN A 77 -25.07 -5.71 1.54
C ASN A 77 -25.23 -6.70 0.39
N VAL A 78 -26.28 -7.51 0.40
CA VAL A 78 -26.56 -8.42 -0.72
C VAL A 78 -27.55 -7.75 -1.64
N ASN A 79 -27.12 -7.39 -2.84
CA ASN A 79 -27.93 -6.75 -3.86
C ASN A 79 -28.00 -7.60 -5.13
N ASP A 80 -28.71 -7.13 -6.16
CA ASP A 80 -28.91 -7.86 -7.42
C ASP A 80 -27.61 -8.05 -8.24
N GLN A 81 -26.53 -7.38 -7.81
CA GLN A 81 -25.19 -7.45 -8.40
C GLN A 81 -24.19 -8.24 -7.53
N GLY A 82 -24.63 -8.84 -6.42
CA GLY A 82 -23.80 -9.66 -5.54
C GLY A 82 -23.68 -9.16 -4.11
N LEU A 83 -22.62 -9.61 -3.43
CA LEU A 83 -22.27 -9.20 -2.08
C LEU A 83 -21.40 -7.94 -2.14
N GLU A 84 -21.97 -6.79 -1.80
CA GLU A 84 -21.32 -5.48 -1.73
C GLU A 84 -20.62 -5.31 -0.38
N PHE A 85 -19.34 -5.00 -0.45
CA PHE A 85 -18.53 -4.61 0.69
C PHE A 85 -18.65 -3.09 0.79
N THR A 86 -19.11 -2.57 1.92
CA THR A 86 -19.09 -1.12 2.18
C THR A 86 -18.62 -0.93 3.61
N ARG A 87 -17.48 -0.27 3.82
CA ARG A 87 -16.99 0.09 5.16
C ARG A 87 -17.73 1.30 5.71
N ASP A 88 -19.06 1.19 5.80
CA ASP A 88 -19.87 2.18 6.51
C ASP A 88 -19.86 1.88 8.00
N CYS A 89 -18.84 2.42 8.67
CA CYS A 89 -18.66 2.22 10.11
C CYS A 89 -19.85 2.75 10.93
N VAL A 90 -20.61 3.73 10.40
CA VAL A 90 -21.74 4.30 11.14
C VAL A 90 -23.01 3.44 11.08
N VAL A 91 -22.97 2.32 10.34
CA VAL A 91 -24.00 1.28 10.42
C VAL A 91 -24.07 0.69 11.82
N CYS A 92 -22.94 0.56 12.51
CA CYS A 92 -22.86 -0.02 13.85
C CYS A 92 -22.28 0.93 14.92
N HIS A 93 -21.46 1.91 14.53
CA HIS A 93 -20.91 2.90 15.45
C HIS A 93 -21.72 4.20 15.42
N GLU A 94 -21.94 4.83 16.57
CA GLU A 94 -22.63 6.12 16.66
C GLU A 94 -21.86 7.28 15.99
N SER A 95 -20.56 7.07 15.73
CA SER A 95 -19.67 7.98 14.99
C SER A 95 -18.53 7.18 14.34
N SER A 96 -17.85 7.77 13.35
CA SER A 96 -16.66 7.15 12.76
C SER A 96 -15.63 6.79 13.86
N PRO A 97 -15.09 5.56 13.88
CA PRO A 97 -14.06 5.15 14.83
C PRO A 97 -12.67 5.76 14.54
N HIS A 98 -12.53 6.47 13.43
CA HIS A 98 -11.29 7.09 12.98
C HIS A 98 -10.77 8.08 14.06
N HIS A 99 -9.51 7.91 14.49
CA HIS A 99 -8.81 8.56 15.62
C HIS A 99 -9.50 8.63 16.99
N VAL A 100 -10.55 7.84 17.23
CA VAL A 100 -11.20 7.76 18.56
C VAL A 100 -10.95 6.42 19.25
N THR A 101 -10.50 5.40 18.51
CA THR A 101 -10.03 4.15 19.09
C THR A 101 -8.63 4.31 19.68
N GLN A 102 -8.29 3.51 20.68
CA GLN A 102 -6.95 3.55 21.28
C GLN A 102 -5.87 3.25 20.25
N ALA A 103 -6.11 2.29 19.34
CA ALA A 103 -5.21 1.99 18.22
C ALA A 103 -4.95 3.21 17.32
N ALA A 104 -6.01 3.91 16.89
CA ALA A 104 -5.87 5.08 16.04
C ALA A 104 -5.27 6.30 16.77
N ILE A 105 -5.43 6.38 18.11
CA ILE A 105 -4.74 7.36 18.97
C ILE A 105 -3.25 7.03 19.12
N ASP A 106 -2.94 5.74 19.30
CA ASP A 106 -1.59 5.19 19.37
C ASP A 106 -0.92 5.10 18.00
N ARG A 107 -1.65 5.52 16.95
CA ARG A 107 -1.19 5.65 15.57
C ARG A 107 -0.82 4.31 14.93
N ILE A 108 -1.57 3.28 15.31
CA ILE A 108 -1.58 1.93 14.73
C ILE A 108 -2.73 1.90 13.71
N CYS A 109 -2.50 2.51 12.57
CA CYS A 109 -3.43 2.69 11.45
C CYS A 109 -3.76 1.35 10.76
N THR A 110 -2.77 0.46 10.66
CA THR A 110 -2.86 -0.85 10.00
C THR A 110 -3.89 -1.75 10.68
N GLU A 111 -4.23 -1.51 11.96
CA GLU A 111 -5.26 -2.25 12.68
C GLU A 111 -6.65 -2.13 12.02
N CYS A 112 -6.95 -1.02 11.35
CA CYS A 112 -8.23 -0.80 10.67
C CYS A 112 -8.11 -0.69 9.14
N HIS A 113 -6.94 -0.25 8.67
CA HIS A 113 -6.72 0.04 7.25
C HIS A 113 -5.91 -1.05 6.54
N GLY A 114 -5.28 -1.97 7.26
CA GLY A 114 -4.38 -2.96 6.66
C GLY A 114 -3.14 -2.30 6.06
N SER A 115 -2.59 -2.89 4.99
CA SER A 115 -1.34 -2.45 4.37
C SER A 115 -1.45 -1.26 3.41
N ILE A 116 -2.60 -0.58 3.38
CA ILE A 116 -2.87 0.54 2.44
C ILE A 116 -2.38 1.88 3.02
N ILE A 117 -2.11 1.87 4.32
CA ILE A 117 -1.55 2.96 5.11
C ILE A 117 -0.52 2.32 6.04
N ASP A 118 0.42 3.13 6.51
CA ASP A 118 1.48 2.68 7.41
C ASP A 118 1.18 3.10 8.86
N ASP A 119 1.78 2.39 9.81
CA ASP A 119 1.71 2.74 11.23
C ASP A 119 2.78 3.80 11.54
N TYR A 120 2.53 4.65 12.53
CA TYR A 120 3.58 5.57 12.94
C TYR A 120 4.71 4.82 13.63
N ASN A 121 5.94 5.15 13.25
CA ASN A 121 7.16 4.59 13.83
C ASN A 121 7.27 3.06 13.69
N ASP A 122 6.56 2.44 12.73
CA ASP A 122 6.77 1.03 12.37
C ASP A 122 8.09 0.78 11.61
N GLY A 123 8.83 1.86 11.32
CA GLY A 123 10.10 1.82 10.62
C GLY A 123 9.95 1.92 9.10
N HIS A 124 8.76 2.23 8.58
CA HIS A 124 8.63 2.58 7.16
C HIS A 124 9.51 3.78 6.81
N GLU A 125 9.99 3.80 5.57
CA GLU A 125 10.88 4.85 5.10
C GLU A 125 10.12 6.17 4.93
N ILE A 126 10.43 7.15 5.80
CA ILE A 126 10.06 8.55 5.62
C ILE A 126 11.30 9.28 5.08
N PRO A 127 11.23 9.88 3.88
CA PRO A 127 12.38 10.57 3.33
C PRO A 127 12.86 11.72 4.22
N THR A 128 14.13 11.68 4.63
CA THR A 128 14.72 12.66 5.57
C THR A 128 15.35 13.88 4.90
N TYR A 129 15.38 13.91 3.57
CA TYR A 129 15.90 15.05 2.83
C TYR A 129 14.89 16.21 2.83
N GLU A 130 15.37 17.45 2.84
CA GLU A 130 14.51 18.64 2.73
C GLU A 130 13.64 18.57 1.46
N PRO A 131 12.36 18.99 1.50
CA PRO A 131 11.52 19.06 0.31
C PRO A 131 12.29 19.69 -0.86
N SER A 132 12.33 18.94 -1.95
CA SER A 132 13.13 19.27 -3.12
C SER A 132 12.26 19.28 -4.35
N LEU A 133 12.88 19.49 -5.50
CA LEU A 133 12.20 19.47 -6.78
C LEU A 133 11.57 18.10 -7.09
N VAL A 134 12.08 17.01 -6.52
CA VAL A 134 11.45 15.68 -6.68
C VAL A 134 10.44 15.37 -5.57
N THR A 135 10.22 16.27 -4.61
CA THR A 135 9.19 16.08 -3.59
C THR A 135 7.87 16.62 -4.14
N PRO A 136 6.81 15.81 -4.21
CA PRO A 136 5.52 16.29 -4.69
C PRO A 136 4.97 17.33 -3.71
N ASP A 137 4.39 18.41 -4.25
CA ASP A 137 3.65 19.37 -3.45
C ASP A 137 2.25 18.79 -3.14
N THR A 138 1.60 19.31 -2.12
CA THR A 138 0.24 18.93 -1.76
C THR A 138 -0.80 19.55 -2.69
N SER A 139 -0.49 20.72 -3.26
CA SER A 139 -1.27 21.36 -4.33
C SER A 139 -0.60 21.16 -5.69
N PHE A 140 -1.34 21.35 -6.77
CA PHE A 140 -0.76 21.29 -8.11
C PHE A 140 0.14 22.53 -8.34
N THR A 141 1.26 22.34 -9.03
CA THR A 141 2.18 23.45 -9.36
C THR A 141 1.90 24.06 -10.73
N TYR A 142 1.18 23.36 -11.63
CA TYR A 142 0.80 23.88 -12.94
C TYR A 142 -0.61 23.43 -13.36
N GLN A 143 -1.34 24.32 -14.04
CA GLN A 143 -2.65 24.06 -14.61
C GLN A 143 -2.77 24.63 -16.03
N SER A 144 -3.28 23.82 -16.95
CA SER A 144 -3.64 24.22 -18.32
C SER A 144 -5.01 23.68 -18.69
N GLY A 145 -6.04 24.53 -18.64
CA GLY A 145 -7.42 24.08 -18.81
C GLY A 145 -7.86 23.22 -17.63
N THR A 146 -8.29 21.99 -17.91
CA THR A 146 -8.67 20.98 -16.90
C THR A 146 -7.48 20.14 -16.42
N LEU A 147 -6.34 20.17 -17.12
CA LEU A 147 -5.15 19.43 -16.71
C LEU A 147 -4.44 20.16 -15.57
N LYS A 148 -4.21 19.45 -14.47
CA LYS A 148 -3.34 19.85 -13.35
C LYS A 148 -2.17 18.88 -13.26
N ILE A 149 -0.99 19.36 -12.88
CA ILE A 149 0.21 18.54 -12.66
C ILE A 149 1.01 19.07 -11.48
N GLY A 150 1.85 18.19 -10.93
CA GLY A 150 2.83 18.52 -9.91
C GLY A 150 2.23 18.73 -8.55
N GLY A 151 1.57 17.70 -8.02
CA GLY A 151 1.22 17.58 -6.61
C GLY A 151 -0.03 16.75 -6.38
N CYS A 152 -0.37 16.48 -5.12
CA CYS A 152 -1.47 15.57 -4.77
C CYS A 152 -2.82 16.05 -5.32
N GLU A 153 -3.07 17.37 -5.30
CA GLU A 153 -4.31 17.97 -5.83
C GLU A 153 -4.46 17.81 -7.36
N ALA A 154 -3.39 17.48 -8.09
CA ALA A 154 -3.51 17.19 -9.51
C ALA A 154 -4.47 16.01 -9.78
N CYS A 155 -4.54 15.07 -8.84
CA CYS A 155 -5.45 13.92 -8.88
C CYS A 155 -6.59 14.06 -7.85
N HIS A 156 -6.32 14.60 -6.66
CA HIS A 156 -7.30 14.71 -5.55
C HIS A 156 -8.10 16.03 -5.58
N GLU A 157 -8.67 16.40 -6.72
CA GLU A 157 -9.43 17.65 -6.84
C GLU A 157 -10.92 17.52 -6.47
N ALA A 158 -11.50 18.63 -6.01
CA ALA A 158 -12.92 18.68 -5.69
C ALA A 158 -13.76 18.63 -6.98
N GLY A 159 -14.43 17.49 -7.20
CA GLY A 159 -15.38 17.33 -8.31
C GLY A 159 -14.90 16.50 -9.50
N GLY A 160 -13.74 15.83 -9.40
CA GLY A 160 -13.40 14.73 -10.31
C GLY A 160 -14.38 13.56 -10.11
N GLU A 161 -14.81 12.91 -11.20
CA GLU A 161 -15.91 11.92 -11.13
C GLU A 161 -15.58 10.67 -10.28
N ASN A 162 -14.30 10.41 -9.96
CA ASN A 162 -13.89 9.16 -9.30
C ASN A 162 -12.76 9.28 -8.23
N ILE A 163 -12.23 10.48 -7.94
CA ILE A 163 -11.24 10.66 -6.87
C ILE A 163 -11.77 11.68 -5.84
N HIS A 164 -11.89 11.25 -4.59
CA HIS A 164 -12.21 12.15 -3.49
C HIS A 164 -11.02 13.06 -3.14
N THR A 165 -11.30 14.32 -2.82
CA THR A 165 -10.28 15.23 -2.27
C THR A 165 -9.70 14.69 -0.97
N ASN A 166 -8.44 15.03 -0.67
CA ASN A 166 -7.83 14.77 0.64
C ASN A 166 -8.70 15.28 1.80
N ALA A 167 -9.32 16.46 1.62
CA ALA A 167 -10.25 17.02 2.59
C ALA A 167 -11.50 16.13 2.77
N ALA A 168 -12.04 15.55 1.71
CA ALA A 168 -13.23 14.69 1.80
C ALA A 168 -12.94 13.34 2.47
N THR A 169 -11.72 12.82 2.34
CA THR A 169 -11.32 11.54 2.93
C THR A 169 -10.80 11.68 4.38
N HIS A 170 -10.28 12.85 4.77
CA HIS A 170 -9.65 13.06 6.08
C HIS A 170 -10.29 14.15 6.95
N HIS A 171 -11.08 15.09 6.42
CA HIS A 171 -11.82 16.01 7.29
C HIS A 171 -13.08 15.35 7.82
N GLY A 172 -13.43 15.67 9.07
CA GLY A 172 -14.59 15.08 9.75
C GLY A 172 -14.33 13.68 10.30
N THR A 173 -13.10 13.15 10.17
CA THR A 173 -12.68 11.86 10.70
C THR A 173 -12.06 11.96 12.11
N GLY A 174 -12.14 13.13 12.75
CA GLY A 174 -11.60 13.33 14.11
C GLY A 174 -10.09 13.60 14.18
N VAL A 175 -9.40 13.67 13.05
CA VAL A 175 -7.99 14.10 12.97
C VAL A 175 -7.82 15.53 13.50
N SER A 176 -6.77 15.79 14.28
CA SER A 176 -6.40 17.16 14.66
C SER A 176 -5.90 17.95 13.44
N CYS A 177 -6.37 19.18 13.26
CA CYS A 177 -5.93 20.05 12.15
C CYS A 177 -4.41 20.21 12.10
N ASP A 178 -3.77 20.29 13.27
CA ASP A 178 -2.32 20.47 13.39
C ASP A 178 -1.52 19.23 12.97
N LEU A 179 -2.19 18.08 12.79
CA LEU A 179 -1.55 16.89 12.25
C LEU A 179 -1.08 17.12 10.81
N CYS A 180 -1.92 17.77 10.00
CA CYS A 180 -1.66 18.00 8.58
C CYS A 180 -1.23 19.44 8.29
N HIS A 181 -1.63 20.40 9.12
CA HIS A 181 -1.36 21.82 8.92
C HIS A 181 -0.31 22.33 9.92
N SER A 182 0.87 22.72 9.42
CA SER A 182 2.01 23.17 10.24
C SER A 182 1.87 24.62 10.77
N GLY A 183 0.67 25.20 10.77
CA GLY A 183 0.39 26.53 11.34
C GLY A 183 0.76 27.74 10.47
N GLU A 184 1.48 27.55 9.35
CA GLU A 184 1.63 28.58 8.32
C GLU A 184 0.45 28.51 7.34
N ALA A 185 -0.55 29.35 7.59
CA ALA A 185 -1.68 29.72 6.71
C ALA A 185 -2.03 28.72 5.57
N GLY A 186 -2.39 27.49 5.96
CA GLY A 186 -3.04 26.53 5.05
C GLY A 186 -2.13 25.73 4.11
N ALA A 187 -0.79 25.85 4.21
CA ALA A 187 0.09 24.94 3.50
C ALA A 187 0.05 23.57 4.17
N LEU A 188 -0.26 22.53 3.39
CA LEU A 188 -0.07 21.15 3.81
C LEU A 188 1.40 20.79 3.57
N ASP A 189 2.03 20.17 4.54
CA ASP A 189 3.38 19.65 4.41
C ASP A 189 3.29 18.18 4.02
N ILE A 190 3.84 17.83 2.85
CA ILE A 190 3.87 16.45 2.38
C ILE A 190 4.53 15.50 3.38
N ARG A 191 5.47 16.00 4.20
CA ARG A 191 6.10 15.22 5.27
C ARG A 191 5.09 14.79 6.35
N LYS A 192 4.01 15.54 6.54
CA LYS A 192 2.91 15.15 7.44
C LYS A 192 2.03 14.06 6.86
N CYS A 193 1.89 14.01 5.54
CA CYS A 193 1.23 12.90 4.88
C CYS A 193 2.08 11.63 5.01
N GLU A 194 3.41 11.78 4.88
CA GLU A 194 4.37 10.67 4.97
C GLU A 194 4.45 10.03 6.36
N ASP A 195 4.01 10.71 7.42
CA ASP A 195 3.88 10.12 8.75
C ASP A 195 2.87 8.94 8.79
N CYS A 196 1.90 8.92 7.85
CA CYS A 196 0.88 7.88 7.68
C CYS A 196 1.05 7.09 6.39
N HIS A 197 1.60 7.74 5.36
CA HIS A 197 1.71 7.18 4.03
C HIS A 197 3.18 7.14 3.63
N GLY A 198 3.88 6.05 3.94
CA GLY A 198 5.25 5.84 3.48
C GLY A 198 5.36 5.84 1.96
N VAL A 199 6.60 5.82 1.47
CA VAL A 199 6.92 5.75 0.04
C VAL A 199 6.12 4.62 -0.63
N ARG A 200 6.00 3.47 0.03
CA ARG A 200 5.26 2.33 -0.51
C ARG A 200 3.79 2.63 -0.70
N SER A 201 3.09 3.18 0.30
CA SER A 201 1.65 3.46 0.23
C SER A 201 1.31 4.68 -0.64
N LEU A 202 2.21 5.67 -0.72
CA LEU A 202 2.06 6.82 -1.62
C LEU A 202 2.29 6.47 -3.10
N HIS A 203 3.18 5.53 -3.40
CA HIS A 203 3.43 5.08 -4.78
C HIS A 203 2.54 3.91 -5.21
N ILE A 204 1.46 3.63 -4.48
CA ILE A 204 0.37 2.77 -4.93
C ILE A 204 -0.50 3.57 -5.92
N ILE A 205 0.08 3.96 -7.05
CA ILE A 205 -0.60 4.77 -8.06
C ILE A 205 -1.30 3.89 -9.11
N GLN A 206 -1.17 2.56 -9.02
CA GLN A 206 -1.54 1.64 -10.09
C GLN A 206 -3.04 1.53 -10.28
N TYR A 207 -3.60 2.25 -11.27
CA TYR A 207 -4.94 2.02 -11.79
C TYR A 207 -4.98 0.71 -12.59
N ASP A 208 -5.79 -0.26 -12.15
CA ASP A 208 -6.17 -1.42 -12.97
C ASP A 208 -4.96 -2.08 -13.67
N TYR A 209 -3.99 -2.51 -12.85
CA TYR A 209 -2.71 -3.06 -13.31
C TYR A 209 -2.87 -4.09 -14.43
N ASN A 210 -3.83 -4.99 -14.27
CA ASN A 210 -4.02 -6.11 -15.19
C ASN A 210 -4.52 -5.69 -16.58
N ASN A 211 -5.26 -4.57 -16.71
CA ASN A 211 -5.82 -4.14 -17.99
C ASN A 211 -5.09 -2.95 -18.61
N THR A 212 -4.27 -2.23 -17.85
CA THR A 212 -3.60 -1.00 -18.32
C THR A 212 -2.08 -1.08 -18.32
N GLU A 213 -1.50 -2.26 -18.05
CA GLU A 213 -0.05 -2.51 -18.11
C GLU A 213 0.57 -2.00 -19.43
N GLY A 214 1.53 -1.08 -19.31
CA GLY A 214 2.26 -0.50 -20.44
C GLY A 214 1.55 0.66 -21.17
N LEU A 215 0.43 1.16 -20.64
CA LEU A 215 -0.22 2.39 -21.12
C LEU A 215 0.26 3.60 -20.32
N ASP A 216 0.66 4.67 -21.01
CA ASP A 216 1.07 5.94 -20.37
C ASP A 216 -0.12 6.60 -19.66
N GLY A 217 0.09 7.12 -18.44
CA GLY A 217 -0.94 7.85 -17.71
C GLY A 217 -1.92 6.95 -16.96
N TYR A 218 -1.50 5.78 -16.47
CA TYR A 218 -2.32 4.84 -15.69
C TYR A 218 -1.67 4.44 -14.34
N GLY A 219 -0.69 5.22 -13.90
CA GLY A 219 -0.06 5.06 -12.59
C GLY A 219 0.85 3.84 -12.48
N HIS A 220 1.39 3.36 -13.60
CA HIS A 220 2.40 2.31 -13.61
C HIS A 220 3.76 2.92 -13.35
N ILE A 221 4.44 2.43 -12.31
CA ILE A 221 5.87 2.71 -12.11
C ILE A 221 6.62 2.20 -13.35
N GLY A 222 6.93 3.11 -14.28
CA GLY A 222 7.54 2.75 -15.58
C GLY A 222 7.28 3.73 -16.72
N SER A 223 6.24 4.56 -16.67
CA SER A 223 6.06 5.70 -17.57
C SER A 223 6.45 7.00 -16.87
N ASP A 224 7.32 7.80 -17.50
CA ASP A 224 7.71 9.11 -16.97
C ASP A 224 6.47 9.97 -16.67
N TRP A 225 5.40 9.85 -17.45
CA TRP A 225 4.18 10.67 -17.28
C TRP A 225 3.45 10.44 -15.96
N ASP A 226 3.46 9.22 -15.43
CA ASP A 226 2.81 8.89 -14.15
C ASP A 226 3.52 9.58 -12.98
N CYS A 227 4.85 9.72 -13.09
CA CYS A 227 5.65 10.46 -12.13
C CYS A 227 5.36 11.97 -12.21
N TRP A 228 5.04 12.51 -13.39
CA TRP A 228 4.82 13.95 -13.58
C TRP A 228 3.50 14.44 -12.97
N GLY A 229 2.52 13.57 -12.79
CA GLY A 229 1.27 13.92 -12.09
C GLY A 229 1.55 14.47 -10.69
N CYS A 230 2.43 13.81 -9.93
CA CYS A 230 2.79 14.22 -8.58
C CYS A 230 4.08 15.06 -8.54
N HIS A 231 5.09 14.71 -9.35
CA HIS A 231 6.44 15.28 -9.31
C HIS A 231 6.70 16.29 -10.45
N GLY A 232 5.67 16.81 -11.13
CA GLY A 232 5.85 17.77 -12.23
C GLY A 232 5.97 19.22 -11.76
N TRP A 233 7.18 19.72 -11.47
CA TRP A 233 7.43 21.07 -10.92
C TRP A 233 7.79 22.15 -11.96
N TYR A 234 7.76 21.84 -13.26
CA TYR A 234 8.24 22.75 -14.30
C TYR A 234 7.14 23.36 -15.19
N ASP A 235 7.42 24.61 -15.62
CA ASP A 235 6.73 25.32 -16.70
C ASP A 235 6.80 24.51 -18.02
N MET A 236 5.75 23.74 -18.30
CA MET A 236 5.53 23.07 -19.59
C MET A 236 5.18 24.06 -20.71
N SER A 237 5.75 25.26 -20.71
CA SER A 237 5.61 26.19 -21.82
C SER A 237 5.88 25.43 -23.14
N PRO A 238 5.07 25.60 -24.20
CA PRO A 238 5.14 24.81 -25.43
C PRO A 238 6.49 24.84 -26.20
N GLY A 239 7.54 25.46 -25.66
CA GLY A 239 8.92 25.44 -26.17
C GLY A 239 9.94 24.70 -25.30
N ALA A 240 9.57 24.20 -24.12
CA ALA A 240 10.51 23.61 -23.15
C ALA A 240 10.85 22.12 -23.41
N GLN A 241 10.13 21.44 -24.33
CA GLN A 241 10.41 20.03 -24.69
C GLN A 241 11.86 19.77 -25.15
N ALA A 242 12.59 20.81 -25.60
CA ALA A 242 13.97 20.68 -26.08
C ALA A 242 15.06 20.83 -25.00
N GLN A 243 14.70 21.16 -23.75
CA GLN A 243 15.68 21.29 -22.65
C GLN A 243 15.56 20.19 -21.60
N ASN A 244 14.91 19.07 -21.95
CA ASN A 244 14.82 17.82 -21.19
C ASN A 244 16.19 17.13 -21.04
N THR A 245 17.16 17.81 -20.45
CA THR A 245 18.51 17.33 -20.16
C THR A 245 18.77 17.24 -18.67
N VAL A 246 17.92 17.82 -17.81
CA VAL A 246 18.06 17.70 -16.35
C VAL A 246 17.29 16.49 -15.82
N MET A 247 16.09 16.19 -16.33
CA MET A 247 15.40 14.90 -16.08
C MET A 247 15.95 13.75 -16.93
N SER A 248 16.52 14.02 -18.11
CA SER A 248 17.34 13.04 -18.84
C SER A 248 18.76 12.90 -18.28
N ALA A 249 19.24 13.79 -17.40
CA ALA A 249 20.50 13.61 -16.65
C ALA A 249 20.25 13.08 -15.22
N LEU A 250 19.07 13.34 -14.66
CA LEU A 250 18.38 12.46 -13.70
C LEU A 250 17.69 11.31 -14.43
N SER A 251 18.08 11.01 -15.67
CA SER A 251 17.80 9.68 -16.21
C SER A 251 18.51 8.78 -15.21
N ILE A 252 17.69 7.92 -14.62
CA ILE A 252 17.99 6.72 -13.85
C ILE A 252 19.28 5.98 -14.26
N THR A 253 19.97 6.34 -15.33
CA THR A 253 21.40 6.07 -15.57
C THR A 253 22.38 6.38 -14.43
N SER A 254 22.07 7.25 -13.45
CA SER A 254 22.89 7.36 -12.21
C SER A 254 22.33 6.57 -11.01
N MET A 255 21.16 5.95 -11.14
CA MET A 255 20.84 4.72 -10.42
C MET A 255 21.35 3.57 -11.31
N GLY A 256 22.68 3.51 -11.46
CA GLY A 256 23.35 2.40 -12.14
C GLY A 256 23.13 1.05 -11.46
N ASP A 257 22.44 1.06 -10.32
CA ASP A 257 21.73 -0.08 -9.76
C ASP A 257 20.34 -0.08 -10.41
N SER A 258 20.11 -1.06 -11.30
CA SER A 258 18.76 -1.54 -11.69
C SER A 258 17.79 -1.28 -10.54
N PRO A 259 16.62 -0.63 -10.74
CA PRO A 259 15.72 -0.14 -9.67
C PRO A 259 15.85 -1.09 -8.50
N GLY A 260 16.58 -0.64 -7.46
CA GLY A 260 17.21 -1.51 -6.47
C GLY A 260 16.19 -2.55 -6.10
N GLY A 261 16.43 -3.80 -6.49
CA GLY A 261 15.35 -4.76 -6.64
C GLY A 261 14.60 -4.84 -5.33
N ASP A 262 13.41 -4.20 -5.29
CA ASP A 262 12.76 -3.89 -4.02
C ASP A 262 12.66 -5.18 -3.24
N LEU A 263 13.14 -5.15 -1.99
CA LEU A 263 13.13 -6.32 -1.15
C LEU A 263 11.67 -6.72 -0.95
N ILE A 264 11.25 -7.79 -1.63
CA ILE A 264 9.86 -8.26 -1.57
C ILE A 264 9.52 -8.52 -0.11
N VAL A 265 8.62 -7.71 0.44
CA VAL A 265 8.24 -7.75 1.84
C VAL A 265 7.44 -9.04 2.08
N PRO A 266 7.92 -9.95 2.94
CA PRO A 266 7.20 -11.18 3.24
C PRO A 266 5.85 -10.82 3.88
N THR A 267 4.78 -11.52 3.50
CA THR A 267 3.49 -11.37 4.17
C THR A 267 3.20 -12.64 4.94
N ALA A 268 3.03 -12.52 6.26
CA ALA A 268 2.75 -13.63 7.15
C ALA A 268 1.24 -13.66 7.43
N SER A 269 0.54 -14.68 6.95
CA SER A 269 -0.93 -14.74 7.00
C SER A 269 -1.44 -15.41 8.26
N GLU A 270 -0.80 -16.51 8.68
CA GLU A 270 -1.24 -17.30 9.83
C GLU A 270 -0.07 -17.87 10.61
N ILE A 271 -0.32 -18.17 11.89
CA ILE A 271 0.62 -18.89 12.74
C ILE A 271 -0.12 -19.96 13.54
N THR A 272 0.50 -21.12 13.72
CA THR A 272 -0.01 -22.17 14.61
C THR A 272 -0.09 -21.60 16.02
N ASN A 273 -1.29 -21.61 16.63
CA ASN A 273 -1.54 -20.96 17.92
C ASN A 273 -2.68 -21.68 18.68
N PRO A 274 -2.55 -22.04 19.98
CA PRO A 274 -1.35 -21.93 20.83
C PRO A 274 -0.30 -23.02 20.56
N VAL A 275 0.94 -22.77 21.01
CA VAL A 275 2.06 -23.72 20.90
C VAL A 275 2.72 -23.91 22.27
N GLU A 276 2.99 -25.16 22.64
CA GLU A 276 3.74 -25.47 23.86
C GLU A 276 5.24 -25.17 23.70
N VAL A 277 5.89 -24.76 24.79
CA VAL A 277 7.37 -24.63 24.82
C VAL A 277 8.04 -25.93 24.38
N GLY A 278 9.04 -25.84 23.50
CA GLY A 278 9.77 -26.96 22.92
C GLY A 278 9.04 -27.68 21.78
N LYS A 279 7.92 -27.12 21.28
CA LYS A 279 7.23 -27.61 20.08
C LYS A 279 7.50 -26.71 18.88
N THR A 280 7.19 -27.23 17.71
CA THR A 280 7.29 -26.51 16.44
C THR A 280 6.08 -25.60 16.25
N ALA A 281 6.33 -24.34 15.92
CA ALA A 281 5.34 -23.42 15.37
C ALA A 281 5.53 -23.33 13.84
N THR A 282 4.43 -23.16 13.12
CA THR A 282 4.41 -22.93 11.67
C THR A 282 3.79 -21.59 11.36
N ILE A 283 4.46 -20.78 10.54
CA ILE A 283 3.93 -19.56 9.92
C ILE A 283 3.65 -19.88 8.45
N THR A 284 2.46 -19.54 7.97
CA THR A 284 2.13 -19.58 6.54
C THR A 284 2.04 -18.16 5.99
N GLY A 285 2.33 -18.00 4.70
CA GLY A 285 2.36 -16.69 4.06
C GLY A 285 2.81 -16.76 2.60
N ILE A 286 3.35 -15.65 2.13
CA ILE A 286 3.92 -15.52 0.78
C ILE A 286 5.24 -14.76 0.81
N ASP A 287 6.07 -15.02 -0.20
CA ASP A 287 7.33 -14.31 -0.46
C ASP A 287 8.37 -14.40 0.66
N PHE A 288 8.38 -15.49 1.41
CA PHE A 288 9.42 -15.72 2.41
C PHE A 288 10.80 -15.89 1.77
N THR A 289 10.88 -16.49 0.59
CA THR A 289 12.16 -16.78 -0.08
C THR A 289 12.34 -16.06 -1.40
N SER A 290 11.28 -15.50 -1.99
CA SER A 290 11.35 -14.68 -3.20
C SER A 290 12.38 -13.57 -3.06
N ALA A 291 13.37 -13.48 -3.93
CA ALA A 291 14.25 -12.31 -3.99
C ALA A 291 14.27 -11.76 -5.41
N GLN A 292 14.45 -10.45 -5.54
CA GLN A 292 14.84 -9.88 -6.81
C GLN A 292 16.35 -10.08 -6.99
N GLY A 293 16.74 -10.78 -8.06
CA GLY A 293 18.14 -11.02 -8.40
C GLY A 293 18.67 -12.40 -7.99
N ASP A 294 20.00 -12.53 -8.01
CA ASP A 294 20.70 -13.80 -7.76
C ASP A 294 20.99 -14.06 -6.26
N GLU A 295 20.65 -13.13 -5.38
CA GLU A 295 20.88 -13.26 -3.94
C GLU A 295 19.76 -14.06 -3.27
N SER A 296 20.13 -15.05 -2.44
CA SER A 296 19.17 -15.79 -1.63
C SER A 296 18.95 -15.08 -0.29
N PRO A 297 17.72 -14.73 0.09
CA PRO A 297 17.46 -13.97 1.29
C PRO A 297 17.71 -14.81 2.54
N VAL A 298 18.19 -14.17 3.60
CA VAL A 298 18.31 -14.80 4.93
C VAL A 298 17.05 -14.48 5.72
N VAL A 299 16.27 -15.52 6.03
CA VAL A 299 15.01 -15.40 6.76
C VAL A 299 15.20 -15.80 8.23
N THR A 300 14.76 -14.92 9.12
CA THR A 300 14.73 -15.11 10.58
C THR A 300 13.34 -14.81 11.11
N VAL A 301 12.94 -15.48 12.19
CA VAL A 301 11.69 -15.15 12.91
C VAL A 301 12.06 -14.31 14.12
N LEU A 302 11.46 -13.13 14.27
CA LEU A 302 11.57 -12.33 15.48
C LEU A 302 10.43 -12.67 16.43
N ALA A 303 10.74 -12.96 17.68
CA ALA A 303 9.78 -13.12 18.77
C ALA A 303 10.10 -12.10 19.88
N GLY A 304 9.45 -10.94 19.82
CA GLY A 304 9.93 -9.75 20.53
C GLY A 304 11.34 -9.37 20.05
N ASP A 305 12.29 -9.22 20.97
CA ASP A 305 13.69 -8.87 20.65
C ASP A 305 14.58 -10.07 20.32
N VAL A 306 14.02 -11.28 20.25
CA VAL A 306 14.79 -12.53 20.06
C VAL A 306 14.70 -12.99 18.60
N GLU A 307 15.84 -13.09 17.93
CA GLU A 307 15.96 -13.74 16.62
C GLU A 307 15.99 -15.27 16.78
N ILE A 308 15.05 -15.93 16.11
CA ILE A 308 14.91 -17.39 16.02
C ILE A 308 15.27 -17.82 14.61
N THR A 309 16.19 -18.77 14.49
CA THR A 309 16.50 -19.41 13.21
C THR A 309 15.42 -20.42 12.86
N PRO A 310 14.77 -20.31 11.69
CA PRO A 310 13.83 -21.32 11.22
C PRO A 310 14.45 -22.71 11.08
N THR A 311 13.66 -23.74 11.40
CA THR A 311 13.99 -25.14 11.15
C THR A 311 13.82 -25.49 9.68
N THR A 312 12.74 -25.02 9.05
CA THR A 312 12.50 -25.14 7.61
C THR A 312 11.94 -23.84 7.06
N ILE A 313 12.29 -23.52 5.81
CA ILE A 313 11.81 -22.34 5.09
C ILE A 313 11.45 -22.80 3.67
N SER A 314 10.22 -22.53 3.26
CA SER A 314 9.80 -22.46 1.86
C SER A 314 9.27 -21.06 1.58
N ASP A 315 8.85 -20.81 0.35
CA ASP A 315 8.33 -19.49 -0.03
C ASP A 315 7.02 -19.11 0.67
N ASN A 316 6.28 -20.10 1.14
CA ASN A 316 4.95 -19.96 1.71
C ASN A 316 4.78 -20.55 3.12
N GLU A 317 5.83 -21.17 3.67
CA GLU A 317 5.81 -21.80 4.98
C GLU A 317 7.15 -21.67 5.69
N ILE A 318 7.12 -21.25 6.96
CA ILE A 318 8.27 -21.23 7.86
C ILE A 318 7.93 -22.08 9.07
N THR A 319 8.82 -23.00 9.47
CA THR A 319 8.70 -23.71 10.76
C THR A 319 9.86 -23.37 11.67
N PHE A 320 9.63 -23.26 12.97
CA PHE A 320 10.65 -23.00 13.98
C PHE A 320 10.29 -23.62 15.33
N GLU A 321 11.27 -23.87 16.19
CA GLU A 321 11.05 -24.38 17.55
C GLU A 321 10.83 -23.22 18.53
N VAL A 322 9.76 -23.29 19.32
CA VAL A 322 9.46 -22.30 20.36
C VAL A 322 10.30 -22.58 21.59
N THR A 323 11.37 -21.82 21.79
CA THR A 323 12.32 -22.00 22.91
C THR A 323 12.15 -21.00 24.06
N SER A 324 11.25 -20.03 23.90
CA SER A 324 10.99 -18.93 24.83
C SER A 324 10.05 -19.30 25.98
N SER A 325 9.95 -18.40 26.97
CA SER A 325 9.01 -18.50 28.09
C SER A 325 7.55 -18.28 27.65
N THR A 326 6.62 -18.78 28.46
CA THR A 326 5.17 -18.68 28.23
C THR A 326 4.65 -17.24 28.18
N GLY A 327 3.56 -17.04 27.44
CA GLY A 327 2.95 -15.74 27.20
C GLY A 327 2.60 -15.49 25.74
N ASN A 328 2.08 -14.30 25.44
CA ASN A 328 1.85 -13.86 24.07
C ASN A 328 3.11 -13.19 23.54
N LEU A 329 3.57 -13.62 22.37
CA LEU A 329 4.74 -13.08 21.68
C LEU A 329 4.31 -12.45 20.36
N ASP A 330 4.82 -11.25 20.11
CA ASP A 330 4.73 -10.61 18.81
C ASP A 330 5.74 -11.27 17.87
N ILE A 331 5.25 -11.81 16.77
CA ILE A 331 6.03 -12.56 15.78
C ILE A 331 6.11 -11.77 14.48
N TYR A 332 7.33 -11.63 13.96
CA TYR A 332 7.60 -11.07 12.64
C TYR A 332 8.50 -12.01 11.84
N VAL A 333 8.30 -12.09 10.53
CA VAL A 333 9.27 -12.68 9.61
C VAL A 333 10.20 -11.57 9.14
N LYS A 334 11.46 -11.62 9.54
CA LYS A 334 12.51 -10.71 9.08
C LYS A 334 13.26 -11.36 7.93
N LYS A 335 13.33 -10.64 6.82
CA LYS A 335 14.02 -11.06 5.61
C LYS A 335 15.17 -10.10 5.34
N ASN A 336 16.38 -10.63 5.21
CA ASN A 336 17.58 -9.84 4.95
C ASN A 336 18.11 -10.14 3.54
N LEU A 337 18.49 -9.09 2.83
CA LEU A 337 19.15 -9.16 1.52
C LEU A 337 20.36 -8.22 1.58
N GLY A 338 21.56 -8.78 1.73
CA GLY A 338 22.75 -8.00 2.02
C GLY A 338 22.65 -7.25 3.35
N ASP A 339 22.81 -5.93 3.30
CA ASP A 339 22.72 -5.02 4.46
C ASP A 339 21.29 -4.51 4.71
N ASP A 340 20.35 -4.79 3.80
CA ASP A 340 18.96 -4.37 3.91
C ASP A 340 18.09 -5.45 4.57
N SER A 341 17.06 -5.02 5.31
CA SER A 341 16.10 -5.93 5.93
C SER A 341 14.69 -5.38 5.93
N VAL A 342 13.71 -6.26 5.70
CA VAL A 342 12.28 -5.96 5.80
C VAL A 342 11.60 -6.91 6.78
N LEU A 343 10.52 -6.43 7.41
CA LEU A 343 9.69 -7.20 8.32
C LEU A 343 8.34 -7.48 7.66
N SER A 344 7.78 -8.66 7.94
CA SER A 344 6.38 -8.94 7.65
C SER A 344 5.45 -8.12 8.54
N ASN A 345 4.16 -8.18 8.24
CA ASN A 345 3.13 -7.83 9.22
C ASN A 345 3.29 -8.66 10.52
N LYS A 346 2.79 -8.09 11.61
CA LYS A 346 2.83 -8.69 12.96
C LYS A 346 1.83 -9.84 13.08
N LEU A 347 2.27 -10.96 13.65
CA LEU A 347 1.42 -12.04 14.15
C LEU A 347 1.53 -12.14 15.68
N VAL A 348 0.56 -12.78 16.33
CA VAL A 348 0.60 -13.03 17.79
C VAL A 348 0.60 -14.54 18.04
N LEU A 349 1.61 -15.02 18.75
CA LEU A 349 1.76 -16.42 19.17
C LEU A 349 1.53 -16.56 20.68
N SER A 350 0.54 -17.36 21.09
CA SER A 350 0.38 -17.75 22.49
C SER A 350 1.19 -19.00 22.81
N VAL A 351 2.22 -18.81 23.64
CA VAL A 351 3.10 -19.87 24.13
C VAL A 351 2.62 -20.36 25.49
N ILE A 352 2.35 -21.66 25.60
CA ILE A 352 1.86 -22.31 26.83
C ILE A 352 2.87 -23.29 27.41
N GLU A 353 2.75 -23.57 28.71
CA GLU A 353 3.61 -24.56 29.36
C GLU A 353 3.38 -25.93 28.71
N PRO A 354 4.41 -26.78 28.60
CA PRO A 354 4.23 -28.15 28.15
C PRO A 354 3.17 -28.83 29.00
N SER A 355 2.16 -29.44 28.38
CA SER A 355 1.22 -30.27 29.12
C SER A 355 2.03 -31.29 29.91
N GLN A 356 1.90 -31.25 31.24
CA GLN A 356 2.39 -32.36 32.05
C GLN A 356 1.50 -33.52 31.66
N ASP A 357 1.97 -34.36 30.74
CA ASP A 357 1.37 -35.66 30.45
C ASP A 357 1.01 -36.25 31.80
N ALA A 358 -0.29 -36.34 32.07
CA ALA A 358 -0.76 -36.76 33.37
C ALA A 358 -0.27 -38.20 33.53
N VAL A 359 0.85 -38.38 34.23
CA VAL A 359 1.37 -39.70 34.56
C VAL A 359 0.36 -40.28 35.52
N ILE A 360 -0.64 -40.98 34.98
CA ILE A 360 -1.60 -41.74 35.76
C ILE A 360 -0.81 -42.86 36.41
N LEU A 361 -0.29 -42.59 37.60
CA LEU A 361 0.28 -43.60 38.49
C LEU A 361 -0.87 -44.50 38.95
N ILE A 362 -1.13 -45.55 38.18
CA ILE A 362 -1.96 -46.66 38.65
C ILE A 362 -1.17 -47.36 39.77
N ARG A 363 -1.50 -47.02 41.03
CA ARG A 363 -1.04 -47.80 42.18
C ARG A 363 -1.82 -49.11 42.20
N ASN A 364 -1.11 -50.23 42.05
CA ASN A 364 -1.62 -51.58 42.31
C ASN A 364 -1.81 -51.82 43.80
#